data_AF-A0A5N5RN46-F1
#
_entry.id   AF-A0A5N5RN46-F1
#
_cell.length_a   1.000
_cell.length_b   1.000
_cell.length_c   1.000
_cell.angle_alpha   90.00
_cell.angle_beta   90.00
_cell.angle_gamma   90.00
#
_symmetry.space_group_name_H-M   'P 1'
#
loop_
_entity.id
_entity.type
_entity.pdbx_description
1 polymer ?
#
loop_
_entity_poly.entity_id
_entity_poly.type
_entity_poly.pdbx_seq_one_letter_code
_entity_poly.pdbx_strand_id
1 'polypeptide(L)' 'MAQEIERTEVRTRVTTEGAVRTFTAETEDGIQLVVTNHADGTTTVRIGRGGQGPKVRISEEASGQLAAIL' A
#
# COMPACT_ATOMS: atom_id res chain seq x y z
N MET A 1 14.87 20.02 -19.56
CA MET A 1 13.43 20.05 -19.21
C MET A 1 13.30 19.28 -17.91
N ALA A 2 12.96 19.96 -16.81
CA ALA A 2 12.72 19.28 -15.54
C ALA A 2 11.38 18.55 -15.67
N GLN A 3 11.38 17.23 -15.50
CA GLN A 3 10.15 16.46 -15.36
C GLN A 3 9.50 16.96 -14.07
N GLU A 4 8.39 17.69 -14.22
CA GLU A 4 7.52 18.00 -13.10
C GLU A 4 7.07 16.65 -12.55
N ILE A 5 7.57 16.27 -11.36
CA ILE A 5 7.15 15.06 -10.69
C ILE A 5 5.71 15.33 -10.26
N GLU A 6 4.77 14.99 -11.12
CA GLU A 6 3.35 15.00 -10.82
C GLU A 6 3.19 14.23 -9.51
N ARG A 7 2.73 14.90 -8.45
CA ARG A 7 2.55 14.26 -7.15
C ARG A 7 1.47 13.20 -7.31
N THR A 8 1.89 11.94 -7.42
CA THR A 8 0.99 10.80 -7.57
C THR A 8 0.32 10.38 -6.27
N GLU A 9 0.68 11.00 -5.13
CA GLU A 9 0.07 10.81 -3.82
C GLU A 9 0.08 12.12 -3.01
N VAL A 10 -0.88 12.25 -2.09
CA VAL A 10 -1.00 13.43 -1.20
C VAL A 10 -0.93 13.11 0.28
N ARG A 11 -1.15 11.85 0.66
CA ARG A 11 -1.03 11.44 2.06
C ARG A 11 -0.55 10.01 2.16
N THR A 12 0.43 9.79 3.04
CA THR A 12 0.87 8.45 3.42
C THR A 12 0.73 8.25 4.92
N ARG A 13 0.47 7.01 5.33
CA ARG A 13 0.51 6.58 6.73
C ARG A 13 0.94 5.13 6.85
N VAL A 14 1.61 4.82 7.94
CA VAL A 14 1.90 3.45 8.36
C VAL A 14 1.27 3.23 9.73
N THR A 15 0.49 2.17 9.88
CA THR A 15 -0.03 1.71 11.16
C THR A 15 0.56 0.35 11.50
N THR A 16 0.72 0.08 12.80
CA THR A 16 1.18 -1.22 13.31
C THR A 16 0.28 -1.62 14.46
N GLU A 17 -0.37 -2.77 14.33
CA GLU A 17 -1.26 -3.33 15.33
C GLU A 17 -0.81 -4.77 15.61
N GLY A 18 -0.12 -4.97 16.73
CA GLY A 18 0.57 -6.22 17.01
C GLY A 18 1.60 -6.55 15.93
N ALA A 19 1.49 -7.72 15.31
CA ALA A 19 2.36 -8.17 14.22
C ALA A 19 1.87 -7.74 12.82
N VAL A 20 0.74 -7.03 12.72
CA VAL A 20 0.20 -6.55 11.44
C VAL A 20 0.71 -5.14 11.17
N ARG A 21 1.28 -4.92 9.98
CA ARG A 21 1.69 -3.59 9.50
C ARG A 21 0.89 -3.21 8.27
N THR A 22 0.37 -1.99 8.25
CA THR A 22 -0.41 -1.48 7.11
C THR A 22 0.19 -0.19 6.62
N PHE A 23 0.55 -0.15 5.35
CA PHE A 23 0.89 1.06 4.61
C PHE A 23 -0.35 1.53 3.84
N THR A 24 -0.64 2.83 3.90
CA THR A 24 -1.68 3.47 3.10
C THR A 24 -1.07 4.67 2.38
N ALA A 25 -1.22 4.72 1.06
CA ALA A 25 -1.03 5.91 0.25
C ALA A 25 -2.39 6.36 -0.29
N GLU A 26 -2.66 7.66 -0.27
CA GLU A 26 -3.90 8.28 -0.73
C GLU A 26 -3.62 9.39 -1.74
N THR A 27 -4.41 9.43 -2.80
CA THR A 27 -4.40 10.42 -3.88
C THR A 27 -5.45 11.53 -3.65
N GLU A 28 -5.39 12.63 -4.41
CA GLU A 28 -6.33 13.77 -4.26
C GLU A 28 -7.79 13.41 -4.50
N ASP A 29 -8.06 12.43 -5.37
CA ASP A 29 -9.42 11.95 -5.65
C ASP A 29 -9.94 10.97 -4.59
N GLY A 30 -9.12 10.66 -3.57
CA GLY A 30 -9.43 9.79 -2.45
C GLY A 30 -9.27 8.30 -2.76
N ILE A 31 -8.58 7.94 -3.85
CA ILE A 31 -8.15 6.55 -4.08
C ILE A 31 -7.04 6.23 -3.10
N GLN A 32 -7.10 5.04 -2.50
CA GLN A 32 -6.07 4.55 -1.60
C GLN A 32 -5.45 3.26 -2.13
N LEU A 33 -4.12 3.20 -2.08
CA LEU A 33 -3.35 1.95 -2.08
C LEU A 33 -3.15 1.54 -0.62
N VAL A 34 -3.66 0.37 -0.24
CA VAL A 34 -3.48 -0.21 1.10
C VAL A 34 -2.70 -1.50 0.97
N VAL A 35 -1.50 -1.53 1.52
CA VAL A 35 -0.66 -2.74 1.65
C VAL A 35 -0.74 -3.19 3.09
N THR A 36 -1.01 -4.47 3.32
CA THR A 36 -1.05 -5.05 4.67
C THR A 36 -0.18 -6.29 4.73
N ASN A 37 0.81 -6.27 5.62
CA ASN A 37 1.61 -7.42 6.00
C ASN A 37 0.96 -8.04 7.23
N HIS A 38 0.52 -9.28 7.11
CA HIS A 38 -0.19 -10.02 8.15
C HIS A 38 0.79 -10.76 9.07
N ALA A 39 0.31 -11.14 10.25
CA ALA A 39 1.10 -11.86 11.25
C ALA A 39 1.58 -13.25 10.76
N ASP A 40 0.87 -13.84 9.79
CA ASP A 40 1.21 -15.13 9.18
C ASP A 40 2.27 -15.02 8.07
N GLY A 41 2.85 -13.82 7.88
CA GLY A 41 3.86 -13.54 6.86
C GLY A 41 3.28 -13.26 5.46
N THR A 42 1.95 -13.27 5.31
CA THR A 42 1.31 -13.00 4.02
C THR A 42 1.12 -11.50 3.80
N THR A 43 1.08 -11.10 2.52
CA THR A 43 0.83 -9.70 2.14
C THR A 43 -0.39 -9.58 1.26
N THR A 44 -1.22 -8.58 1.54
CA THR A 44 -2.39 -8.26 0.73
C THR A 44 -2.39 -6.81 0.31
N VAL A 45 -2.92 -6.55 -0.88
CA VAL A 45 -3.03 -5.22 -1.48
C VAL A 45 -4.51 -4.92 -1.78
N ARG A 46 -4.91 -3.67 -1.59
CA ARG A 46 -6.19 -3.11 -2.03
C ARG A 46 -5.94 -1.79 -2.73
N ILE A 47 -6.64 -1.56 -3.85
CA ILE A 47 -6.65 -0.26 -4.54
C ILE A 47 -8.10 0.14 -4.78
N GLY A 48 -8.51 1.27 -4.21
CA GLY A 48 -9.86 1.80 -4.41
C GLY A 48 -10.17 3.00 -3.53
N ARG A 49 -11.29 3.67 -3.80
CA ARG A 49 -11.70 4.87 -3.06
C ARG A 49 -11.85 4.56 -1.57
N GLY A 50 -11.16 5.32 -0.72
CA GLY A 50 -11.13 5.11 0.72
C GLY A 50 -10.65 3.72 1.16
N GLY A 51 -9.89 3.01 0.32
CA GLY A 51 -9.36 1.68 0.61
C GLY A 51 -10.37 0.54 0.40
N GLN A 52 -11.53 0.79 -0.22
CA GLN A 52 -12.58 -0.21 -0.45
C GLN A 52 -12.40 -1.06 -1.72
N GLY A 53 -11.18 -1.08 -2.28
CA GLY A 53 -10.83 -1.94 -3.39
C GLY A 53 -10.88 -3.44 -3.06
N PRO A 54 -10.88 -4.31 -4.08
CA PRO A 54 -10.77 -5.75 -3.88
C PRO A 54 -9.49 -6.07 -3.12
N LYS A 55 -9.59 -6.93 -2.10
CA LYS A 55 -8.44 -7.43 -1.34
C LYS A 55 -7.82 -8.59 -2.11
N VAL A 56 -6.58 -8.43 -2.55
CA VAL A 56 -5.84 -9.49 -3.26
C VAL A 56 -4.62 -9.87 -2.45
N ARG A 57 -4.43 -11.17 -2.22
CA ARG A 57 -3.18 -11.71 -1.70
C ARG A 57 -2.16 -11.76 -2.83
N ILE A 58 -0.97 -11.23 -2.60
CA ILE A 58 0.14 -11.30 -3.56
C ILE A 58 1.04 -12.50 -3.26
N SER A 59 1.83 -12.91 -4.25
CA SER A 59 2.81 -13.99 -4.07
C SER A 59 3.88 -13.60 -3.06
N GLU A 60 4.56 -14.59 -2.50
CA GLU A 60 5.70 -14.37 -1.59
C GLU A 60 6.82 -13.58 -2.28
N GLU A 61 7.12 -13.89 -3.55
CA GLU A 61 8.07 -13.15 -4.36
C GLU A 61 7.68 -11.66 -4.49
N ALA A 62 6.44 -11.36 -4.85
CA ALA A 62 5.95 -9.99 -4.96
C ALA A 62 5.99 -9.27 -3.59
N SER A 63 5.68 -9.98 -2.50
CA SER A 63 5.80 -9.46 -1.15
C SER A 63 7.25 -9.10 -0.81
N GLY A 64 8.22 -9.94 -1.15
CA GLY A 64 9.64 -9.67 -0.95
C GLY A 64 10.12 -8.45 -1.73
N GLN A 65 9.72 -8.33 -2.99
CA GLN A 65 10.01 -7.16 -3.82
C GLN A 65 9.38 -5.88 -3.24
N LEU A 66 8.15 -5.96 -2.76
CA LEU A 66 7.45 -4.82 -2.15
C LEU A 66 8.11 -4.36 -0.85
N ALA A 67 8.53 -5.30 0.00
CA ALA A 67 9.24 -5.01 1.25
C ALA A 67 10.64 -4.42 1.03
N ALA A 68 11.23 -4.55 -0.15
CA ALA A 68 12.49 -3.89 -0.49
C ALA A 68 12.30 -2.42 -0.88
N ILE A 69 11.08 -2.01 -1.24
CA ILE A 69 10.74 -0.65 -1.67
C ILE A 69 10.16 0.17 -0.50
N LEU A 70 9.41 -0.48 0.40
CA LEU A 70 8.76 0.12 1.58
C LEU A 70 9.63 0.00 2.85
#